data_AF-A0A9R0VX62-F1
#
_entry.id   AF-A0A9R0VX62-F1
#
_cell.length_a   1.000
_cell.length_b   1.000
_cell.length_c   1.000
_cell.angle_alpha   90.00
_cell.angle_beta   90.00
_cell.angle_gamma   90.00
#
_symmetry.space_group_name_H-M   'P 1'
#
loop_
_entity.id
_entity.type
_entity.pdbx_description
1 polymer ?
#
loop_
_entity_poly.entity_id
_entity_poly.type
_entity_poly.pdbx_seq_one_letter_code
_entity_poly.pdbx_strand_id
1 'polypeptide(L)'
;MFGFGHHGHHGQNPPANAPAAGGGNQPTFKIFCKAWEWAKGDNQSWKILPWGEEAYAGGSANAPRGGSTEPTVRIFCKADDGFSATVRNGAVVLAPTNPRDEYQHWFKDMRHSNRIKDEEGYPAFALVNKVTGEAIKHSQGEGHPVKLVPYNANYQDESVLWTESRDVGAGFRCIRMVNNIYLNFDALHGDKEHGGVRDGTSLVLWKWCEGDNQRWKILPW
;
A
#
# COMPACT_ATOMS: atom_id res chain seq x y z
N MET A 1 51.80 -50.61 19.26
CA MET A 1 52.68 -50.29 18.11
C MET A 1 51.87 -49.35 17.23
N PHE A 2 52.16 -48.05 17.24
CA PHE A 2 51.48 -47.05 16.41
C PHE A 2 52.55 -46.12 15.83
N GLY A 3 52.57 -45.99 14.49
CA GLY A 3 53.55 -45.21 13.75
C GLY A 3 53.01 -44.71 12.41
N PHE A 4 52.94 -43.39 12.31
CA PHE A 4 52.96 -42.42 11.20
C PHE A 4 53.07 -42.85 9.71
N GLY A 5 52.34 -42.11 8.83
CA GLY A 5 52.98 -41.20 7.86
C GLY A 5 52.90 -41.45 6.33
N HIS A 6 52.01 -40.68 5.65
CA HIS A 6 52.19 -39.86 4.43
C HIS A 6 52.37 -40.40 2.97
N HIS A 7 51.58 -39.76 2.07
CA HIS A 7 51.81 -39.27 0.69
C HIS A 7 51.49 -40.10 -0.58
N GLY A 8 50.80 -39.42 -1.53
CA GLY A 8 50.69 -39.79 -2.95
C GLY A 8 49.69 -38.90 -3.74
N HIS A 9 50.21 -37.95 -4.54
CA HIS A 9 49.50 -37.13 -5.54
C HIS A 9 49.49 -37.83 -6.91
N HIS A 10 48.39 -37.75 -7.67
CA HIS A 10 48.40 -37.83 -9.14
C HIS A 10 47.30 -36.94 -9.72
N GLY A 11 47.66 -36.06 -10.66
CA GLY A 11 46.75 -35.17 -11.38
C GLY A 11 46.40 -35.67 -12.78
N GLN A 12 45.28 -35.18 -13.32
CA GLN A 12 44.99 -35.08 -14.76
C GLN A 12 44.16 -33.81 -15.04
N ASN A 13 44.49 -33.17 -16.17
CA ASN A 13 44.10 -31.82 -16.62
C ASN A 13 42.60 -31.61 -16.93
N PRO A 14 42.11 -30.36 -16.94
CA PRO A 14 40.73 -30.00 -17.29
C PRO A 14 40.51 -29.91 -18.82
N PRO A 15 39.30 -30.15 -19.35
CA PRO A 15 38.99 -29.78 -20.72
C PRO A 15 38.43 -28.34 -20.84
N ALA A 16 39.14 -27.58 -21.67
CA ALA A 16 38.72 -26.57 -22.66
C ALA A 16 37.76 -25.41 -22.28
N ASN A 17 38.29 -24.20 -22.52
CA ASN A 17 37.59 -22.91 -22.62
C ASN A 17 36.33 -22.96 -23.50
N ALA A 18 35.24 -22.41 -22.97
CA ALA A 18 34.13 -21.80 -23.71
C ALA A 18 34.09 -20.29 -23.37
N PRO A 19 33.61 -19.43 -24.28
CA PRO A 19 34.07 -18.05 -24.38
C PRO A 19 33.56 -17.13 -23.26
N ALA A 20 34.36 -16.13 -22.94
CA ALA A 20 33.97 -15.00 -22.10
C ALA A 20 32.79 -14.25 -22.75
N ALA A 21 31.59 -14.43 -22.19
CA ALA A 21 30.45 -13.56 -22.45
C ALA A 21 30.40 -12.49 -21.36
N GLY A 22 30.38 -11.23 -21.80
CA GLY A 22 30.61 -10.03 -21.00
C GLY A 22 29.73 -9.90 -19.76
N GLY A 23 30.30 -9.24 -18.75
CA GLY A 23 29.61 -8.80 -17.55
C GLY A 23 28.48 -7.84 -17.89
N GLY A 24 27.28 -8.39 -18.03
CA GLY A 24 26.03 -7.66 -17.84
C GLY A 24 25.60 -7.86 -16.39
N ASN A 25 25.60 -6.78 -15.62
CA ASN A 25 25.04 -6.73 -14.28
C ASN A 25 23.55 -7.12 -14.38
N GLN A 26 23.21 -8.41 -14.20
CA GLN A 26 21.83 -8.81 -14.07
C GLN A 26 21.32 -8.22 -12.74
N PRO A 27 20.26 -7.40 -12.74
CA PRO A 27 19.68 -6.97 -11.48
C PRO A 27 19.10 -8.20 -10.80
N THR A 28 19.80 -8.67 -9.77
CA THR A 28 19.34 -9.75 -8.92
C THR A 28 18.37 -9.15 -7.91
N PHE A 29 17.10 -9.50 -8.03
CA PHE A 29 16.07 -9.08 -7.09
C PHE A 29 15.95 -10.13 -5.97
N LYS A 30 15.90 -9.69 -4.70
CA LYS A 30 15.49 -10.55 -3.59
C LYS A 30 14.02 -10.30 -3.28
N ILE A 31 13.22 -11.36 -3.32
CA ILE A 31 11.83 -11.33 -2.86
C ILE A 31 11.85 -11.55 -1.35
N PHE A 32 11.45 -10.54 -0.58
CA PHE A 32 11.25 -10.70 0.85
C PHE A 32 9.78 -11.02 1.12
N CYS A 33 9.51 -12.23 1.62
CA CYS A 33 8.25 -12.54 2.28
C CYS A 33 8.41 -12.21 3.76
N LYS A 34 7.83 -11.08 4.21
CA LYS A 34 7.57 -10.90 5.65
C LYS A 34 6.20 -11.49 5.93
N ALA A 35 6.19 -12.75 6.38
CA ALA A 35 5.05 -13.27 7.10
C ALA A 35 4.97 -12.52 8.43
N TRP A 36 3.97 -11.67 8.61
CA TRP A 36 3.63 -11.14 9.93
C TRP A 36 2.97 -12.27 10.72
N GLU A 37 3.29 -12.44 12.01
CA GLU A 37 2.76 -13.54 12.84
C GLU A 37 1.22 -13.58 12.92
N TRP A 38 0.54 -12.49 12.54
CA TRP A 38 -0.92 -12.38 12.48
C TRP A 38 -1.53 -12.51 11.07
N ALA A 39 -0.72 -12.65 10.02
CA ALA A 39 -1.16 -12.86 8.64
C ALA A 39 -1.59 -14.33 8.37
N LYS A 40 -2.45 -14.89 9.23
CA LYS A 40 -3.05 -16.22 9.02
C LYS A 40 -4.20 -16.16 8.01
N GLY A 41 -3.89 -15.75 6.78
CA GLY A 41 -4.77 -15.75 5.63
C GLY A 41 -3.98 -15.54 4.34
N ASP A 42 -4.59 -15.85 3.19
CA ASP A 42 -3.94 -15.99 1.87
C ASP A 42 -3.31 -14.71 1.27
N ASN A 43 -3.14 -13.65 2.06
CA ASN A 43 -2.69 -12.35 1.59
C ASN A 43 -1.22 -12.09 1.97
N GLN A 44 -0.30 -12.75 1.27
CA GLN A 44 1.13 -12.46 1.34
C GLN A 44 1.43 -11.15 0.60
N SER A 45 1.89 -10.13 1.33
CA SER A 45 2.34 -8.86 0.73
C SER A 45 3.82 -8.96 0.37
N TRP A 46 4.15 -8.75 -0.91
CA TRP A 46 5.51 -8.83 -1.42
C TRP A 46 6.11 -7.44 -1.59
N LYS A 47 7.38 -7.27 -1.20
CA LYS A 47 8.17 -6.08 -1.54
C LYS A 47 9.34 -6.50 -2.43
N ILE A 48 9.42 -5.91 -3.61
CA ILE A 48 10.58 -6.02 -4.50
C ILE A 48 11.47 -4.81 -4.21
N LEU A 49 12.74 -5.06 -3.85
CA LEU A 49 13.74 -4.01 -3.69
C LEU A 49 14.89 -4.26 -4.66
N PRO A 50 15.46 -3.21 -5.29
CA PRO A 50 16.75 -3.30 -5.96
C PRO A 50 17.84 -3.62 -4.94
N TRP A 51 18.88 -4.33 -5.36
CA TRP A 51 20.02 -4.62 -4.50
C TRP A 51 21.03 -3.46 -4.54
N GLY A 52 21.38 -2.89 -3.38
CA GLY A 52 22.35 -1.80 -3.26
C GLY A 52 22.20 -0.97 -1.98
N GLU A 53 23.13 -0.05 -1.73
CA GLU A 53 23.21 0.81 -0.52
C GLU A 53 21.94 1.67 -0.26
N GLU A 54 21.07 1.81 -1.26
CA GLU A 54 19.73 2.43 -1.13
C GLU A 54 18.81 1.69 -0.14
N ALA A 55 19.11 0.43 0.22
CA ALA A 55 18.37 -0.29 1.25
C ALA A 55 18.54 0.30 2.67
N TYR A 56 19.57 1.13 2.90
CA TYR A 56 19.90 1.71 4.21
C TYR A 56 19.97 3.24 4.23
N ALA A 57 19.89 3.92 3.08
CA ALA A 57 19.91 5.38 3.02
C ALA A 57 18.54 5.98 3.36
N GLY A 58 18.25 6.05 4.66
CA GLY A 58 17.26 7.00 5.16
C GLY A 58 17.73 8.43 4.89
N GLY A 59 16.97 9.16 4.09
CA GLY A 59 17.04 10.61 3.97
C GLY A 59 18.07 11.13 2.96
N SER A 60 17.57 11.69 1.85
CA SER A 60 18.19 12.88 1.26
C SER A 60 17.10 13.78 0.69
N ALA A 61 16.90 14.92 1.35
CA ALA A 61 16.15 16.05 0.82
C ALA A 61 17.01 16.70 -0.28
N ASN A 62 16.36 17.01 -1.42
CA ASN A 62 16.90 17.64 -2.63
C ASN A 62 17.45 16.69 -3.70
N ALA A 63 16.53 16.17 -4.53
CA ALA A 63 16.81 15.85 -5.94
C ALA A 63 15.66 16.39 -6.81
N PRO A 64 15.91 16.83 -8.07
CA PRO A 64 14.89 17.45 -8.92
C PRO A 64 13.79 16.45 -9.30
N ARG A 65 12.53 16.92 -9.36
CA ARG A 65 11.33 16.19 -9.82
C ARG A 65 11.54 15.57 -11.21
N GLY A 66 12.01 14.32 -11.25
CA GLY A 66 11.73 13.35 -12.30
C GLY A 66 10.60 12.44 -11.81
N GLY A 67 9.63 12.11 -12.67
CA GLY A 67 8.38 11.45 -12.31
C GLY A 67 8.55 10.31 -11.31
N SER A 68 7.80 10.37 -10.21
CA SER A 68 7.84 9.35 -9.17
C SER A 68 7.49 7.99 -9.78
N THR A 69 8.47 7.09 -9.80
CA THR A 69 8.33 5.66 -10.10
C THR A 69 7.67 4.88 -8.97
N GLU A 70 7.19 5.58 -7.93
CA GLU A 70 6.44 4.93 -6.84
C GLU A 70 5.14 4.34 -7.41
N PRO A 71 4.88 3.04 -7.15
CA PRO A 71 3.66 2.40 -7.61
C PRO A 71 2.45 3.03 -6.93
N THR A 72 1.46 3.40 -7.74
CA THR A 72 0.18 3.91 -7.25
C THR A 72 -0.77 2.77 -6.96
N VAL A 73 -1.77 3.02 -6.12
CA VAL A 73 -2.84 2.11 -5.74
C VAL A 73 -4.20 2.65 -6.16
N ARG A 74 -5.09 1.71 -6.44
CA ARG A 74 -6.52 1.88 -6.64
C ARG A 74 -7.26 1.58 -5.34
N ILE A 75 -8.25 2.41 -5.02
CA ILE A 75 -9.13 2.22 -3.87
C ILE A 75 -10.55 2.02 -4.39
N PHE A 76 -11.19 0.92 -4.01
CA PHE A 76 -12.57 0.61 -4.42
C PHE A 76 -13.33 -0.13 -3.32
N CYS A 77 -14.65 0.04 -3.32
CA CYS A 77 -15.54 -0.61 -2.35
C CYS A 77 -16.15 -1.90 -2.91
N LYS A 78 -16.56 -2.80 -2.02
CA LYS A 78 -17.21 -4.07 -2.38
C LYS A 78 -18.59 -3.88 -3.00
N ALA A 79 -19.28 -2.79 -2.66
CA ALA A 79 -20.61 -2.49 -3.19
C ALA A 79 -20.63 -2.43 -4.72
N ASP A 80 -19.57 -1.89 -5.34
CA ASP A 80 -19.35 -1.93 -6.79
C ASP A 80 -17.85 -1.71 -7.11
N ASP A 81 -17.20 -2.74 -7.67
CA ASP A 81 -15.79 -2.68 -8.08
C ASP A 81 -15.60 -2.11 -9.50
N GLY A 82 -16.67 -1.66 -10.16
CA GLY A 82 -16.64 -0.82 -11.35
C GLY A 82 -16.27 0.63 -11.04
N PHE A 83 -16.29 1.04 -9.77
CA PHE A 83 -15.97 2.40 -9.34
C PHE A 83 -14.64 2.47 -8.59
N SER A 84 -14.02 3.65 -8.60
CA SER A 84 -12.76 3.94 -7.91
C SER A 84 -12.86 5.27 -7.17
N ALA A 85 -12.18 5.37 -6.03
CA ALA A 85 -12.03 6.64 -5.33
C ALA A 85 -11.21 7.61 -6.19
N THR A 86 -11.73 8.83 -6.35
CA THR A 86 -11.12 9.92 -7.12
C THR A 86 -11.29 11.24 -6.40
N VAL A 87 -10.43 12.21 -6.70
CA VAL A 87 -10.62 13.59 -6.27
C VAL A 87 -11.38 14.36 -7.34
N ARG A 88 -12.53 14.92 -6.97
CA ARG A 88 -13.32 15.83 -7.82
C ARG A 88 -13.80 17.01 -7.01
N ASN A 89 -13.55 18.23 -7.50
CA ASN A 89 -13.99 19.48 -6.85
C ASN A 89 -13.60 19.58 -5.36
N GLY A 90 -12.41 19.11 -5.00
CA GLY A 90 -11.91 19.14 -3.61
C GLY A 90 -12.55 18.12 -2.67
N ALA A 91 -13.31 17.15 -3.19
CA ALA A 91 -13.89 16.05 -2.43
C ALA A 91 -13.39 14.69 -2.93
N VAL A 92 -13.41 13.69 -2.05
CA VAL A 92 -13.20 12.29 -2.42
C VAL A 92 -14.56 11.65 -2.72
N VAL A 93 -14.70 11.16 -3.95
CA VAL A 93 -15.93 10.51 -4.43
C VAL A 93 -15.58 9.22 -5.16
N LEU A 94 -16.57 8.36 -5.35
CA LEU A 94 -16.49 7.23 -6.27
C LEU A 94 -16.91 7.67 -7.67
N ALA A 95 -16.14 7.25 -8.67
CA ALA A 95 -16.41 7.48 -10.08
C ALA A 95 -16.13 6.20 -10.88
N PRO A 96 -16.74 6.04 -12.08
CA PRO A 96 -16.43 4.92 -12.97
C PRO A 96 -14.92 4.79 -13.17
N THR A 97 -14.44 3.56 -13.05
CA THR A 97 -13.01 3.26 -13.10
C THR A 97 -12.44 3.60 -14.46
N ASN A 98 -11.39 4.41 -14.46
CA ASN A 98 -10.67 4.82 -15.66
C ASN A 98 -9.17 4.89 -15.33
N PRO A 99 -8.36 3.90 -15.77
CA PRO A 99 -6.90 3.90 -15.53
C PRO A 99 -6.15 5.09 -16.17
N ARG A 100 -6.82 5.89 -17.03
CA ARG A 100 -6.25 7.13 -17.59
C ARG A 100 -6.58 8.37 -16.75
N ASP A 101 -7.51 8.26 -15.80
CA ASP A 101 -7.84 9.32 -14.86
C ASP A 101 -6.83 9.29 -13.71
N GLU A 102 -5.78 10.11 -13.82
CA GLU A 102 -4.72 10.15 -12.81
C GLU A 102 -5.22 10.54 -11.41
N TYR A 103 -6.39 11.19 -11.29
CA TYR A 103 -7.00 11.48 -9.99
C TYR A 103 -7.53 10.22 -9.28
N GLN A 104 -7.67 9.09 -9.99
CA GLN A 104 -7.97 7.78 -9.40
C GLN A 104 -6.72 7.06 -8.86
N HIS A 105 -5.53 7.63 -9.06
CA HIS A 105 -4.27 7.08 -8.59
C HIS A 105 -3.90 7.69 -7.24
N TRP A 106 -3.62 6.81 -6.28
CA TRP A 106 -3.24 7.19 -4.92
C TRP A 106 -1.88 6.60 -4.58
N PHE A 107 -1.10 7.29 -3.76
CA PHE A 107 0.02 6.69 -3.06
C PHE A 107 -0.45 6.22 -1.69
N LYS A 108 -0.06 5.00 -1.32
CA LYS A 108 -0.22 4.48 0.04
C LYS A 108 1.10 4.67 0.79
N ASP A 109 1.22 5.76 1.52
CA ASP A 109 2.43 6.10 2.25
C ASP A 109 2.47 5.35 3.59
N MET A 110 3.45 4.45 3.74
CA MET A 110 3.64 3.61 4.92
C MET A 110 4.74 4.12 5.86
N ARG A 111 5.31 5.32 5.66
CA ARG A 111 6.50 5.81 6.42
C ARG A 111 6.31 5.78 7.94
N HIS A 112 5.08 5.96 8.42
CA HIS A 112 4.77 5.96 9.86
C HIS A 112 4.34 4.59 10.42
N SER A 113 4.26 3.54 9.60
CA SER A 113 3.66 2.24 9.95
C SER A 113 4.32 1.49 11.10
N ASN A 114 5.61 1.75 11.34
CA ASN A 114 6.37 1.09 12.41
C ASN A 114 6.16 1.75 13.78
N ARG A 115 5.72 3.01 13.80
CA ARG A 115 5.63 3.83 15.02
C ARG A 115 4.18 4.07 15.43
N ILE A 116 3.28 4.15 14.47
CA ILE A 116 1.86 4.46 14.68
C ILE A 116 1.03 3.26 14.27
N LYS A 117 0.18 2.85 15.20
CA LYS A 117 -0.77 1.77 15.05
C LYS A 117 -2.11 2.22 15.62
N ASP A 118 -3.19 1.63 15.12
CA ASP A 118 -4.49 1.81 15.77
C ASP A 118 -4.60 1.01 17.08
N GLU A 119 -5.74 1.14 17.77
CA GLU A 119 -6.05 0.47 19.03
C GLU A 119 -5.94 -1.06 18.96
N GLU A 120 -6.17 -1.65 17.78
CA GLU A 120 -6.04 -3.09 17.55
C GLU A 120 -4.62 -3.49 17.10
N GLY A 121 -3.70 -2.53 16.96
CA GLY A 121 -2.31 -2.74 16.60
C GLY A 121 -2.02 -2.78 15.09
N TYR A 122 -2.98 -2.40 14.23
CA TYR A 122 -2.77 -2.35 12.78
C TYR A 122 -1.94 -1.12 12.38
N PRO A 123 -1.00 -1.28 11.44
CA PRO A 123 -0.09 -0.22 11.04
C PRO A 123 -0.80 0.93 10.32
N ALA A 124 -0.40 2.16 10.66
CA ALA A 124 -0.90 3.37 10.02
C ALA A 124 -0.32 3.59 8.61
N PHE A 125 -1.12 4.22 7.74
CA PHE A 125 -0.71 4.74 6.43
C PHE A 125 -1.46 6.01 6.05
N ALA A 126 -0.91 6.80 5.14
CA ALA A 126 -1.63 7.91 4.50
C ALA A 126 -2.04 7.53 3.07
N LEU A 127 -3.16 8.08 2.60
CA LEU A 127 -3.61 7.96 1.21
C LEU A 127 -3.49 9.33 0.55
N VAL A 128 -2.54 9.45 -0.37
CA VAL A 128 -2.17 10.73 -1.00
C VAL A 128 -2.53 10.68 -2.47
N ASN A 129 -3.33 11.64 -2.95
CA ASN A 129 -3.71 11.67 -4.36
C ASN A 129 -2.48 12.00 -5.23
N LYS A 130 -2.30 11.25 -6.33
CA LYS A 130 -1.16 11.42 -7.23
C LYS A 130 -1.11 12.83 -7.84
N VAL A 131 -2.26 13.37 -8.23
CA VAL A 131 -2.34 14.64 -8.97
C VAL A 131 -2.33 15.83 -8.04
N THR A 132 -3.15 15.81 -6.98
CA THR A 132 -3.27 16.97 -6.09
C THR A 132 -2.17 17.04 -5.03
N GLY A 133 -1.55 15.90 -4.68
CA GLY A 133 -0.62 15.81 -3.56
C GLY A 133 -1.30 15.98 -2.19
N GLU A 134 -2.63 15.90 -2.15
CA GLU A 134 -3.41 16.00 -0.91
C GLU A 134 -3.64 14.61 -0.31
N ALA A 135 -3.58 14.54 1.02
CA ALA A 135 -3.95 13.35 1.76
C ALA A 135 -5.42 13.38 2.19
N ILE A 136 -6.04 12.20 2.25
CA ILE A 136 -7.37 12.05 2.85
C ILE A 136 -7.25 12.28 4.36
N LYS A 137 -8.00 13.24 4.88
CA LYS A 137 -8.07 13.64 6.29
C LYS A 137 -9.40 13.23 6.91
N HIS A 138 -9.35 12.89 8.20
CA HIS A 138 -10.51 12.70 9.05
C HIS A 138 -11.47 13.91 8.97
N SER A 139 -12.76 13.65 9.19
CA SER A 139 -13.80 14.68 9.27
C SER A 139 -14.29 14.87 10.71
N GLN A 140 -15.38 15.63 10.90
CA GLN A 140 -15.90 15.99 12.23
C GLN A 140 -16.67 14.86 12.94
N GLY A 141 -16.87 13.72 12.29
CA GLY A 141 -17.58 12.57 12.85
C GLY A 141 -18.42 11.83 11.83
N GLU A 142 -19.32 10.96 12.32
CA GLU A 142 -20.26 10.18 11.52
C GLU A 142 -21.06 11.06 10.53
N GLY A 143 -21.24 10.56 9.30
CA GLY A 143 -21.99 11.21 8.22
C GLY A 143 -21.27 12.35 7.51
N HIS A 144 -20.15 12.82 8.04
CA HIS A 144 -19.41 13.91 7.41
C HIS A 144 -18.43 13.39 6.34
N PRO A 145 -18.40 14.01 5.14
CA PRO A 145 -17.41 13.72 4.11
C PRO A 145 -15.98 13.83 4.64
N VAL A 146 -15.12 12.93 4.20
CA VAL A 146 -13.68 13.07 4.43
C VAL A 146 -13.16 14.36 3.79
N LYS A 147 -12.07 14.90 4.34
CA LYS A 147 -11.46 16.13 3.83
C LYS A 147 -10.20 15.80 3.03
N LEU A 148 -9.75 16.75 2.23
CA LEU A 148 -8.43 16.73 1.59
C LEU A 148 -7.60 17.86 2.17
N VAL A 149 -6.33 17.59 2.43
CA VAL A 149 -5.35 18.60 2.84
C VAL A 149 -3.99 18.34 2.19
N PRO A 150 -3.18 19.38 1.90
CA PRO A 150 -1.83 19.18 1.40
C PRO A 150 -1.03 18.23 2.30
N TYR A 151 -0.40 17.22 1.69
CA TYR A 151 0.35 16.23 2.45
C TYR A 151 1.77 16.69 2.76
N ASN A 152 2.18 16.61 4.03
CA ASN A 152 3.56 16.86 4.46
C ASN A 152 4.14 15.61 5.11
N ALA A 153 4.92 14.84 4.35
CA ALA A 153 5.55 13.60 4.82
C ALA A 153 6.56 13.79 5.98
N ASN A 154 7.04 15.02 6.20
CA ASN A 154 7.98 15.33 7.27
C ASN A 154 7.30 15.67 8.60
N TYR A 155 5.96 15.81 8.58
CA TYR A 155 5.17 16.12 9.75
C TYR A 155 4.19 14.99 10.05
N GLN A 156 4.25 14.46 11.26
CA GLN A 156 3.33 13.43 11.72
C GLN A 156 1.97 14.05 12.05
N ASP A 157 1.09 14.15 11.06
CA ASP A 157 -0.31 14.51 11.24
C ASP A 157 -1.16 13.22 11.33
N GLU A 158 -1.54 12.81 12.55
CA GLU A 158 -2.39 11.62 12.73
C GLU A 158 -3.77 11.74 12.08
N SER A 159 -4.25 12.97 11.84
CA SER A 159 -5.56 13.17 11.23
C SER A 159 -5.63 12.83 9.75
N VAL A 160 -4.49 12.55 9.10
CA VAL A 160 -4.43 12.02 7.71
C VAL A 160 -4.06 10.53 7.67
N LEU A 161 -3.96 9.89 8.83
CA LEU A 161 -3.55 8.50 8.94
C LEU A 161 -4.75 7.57 9.13
N TRP A 162 -4.67 6.46 8.42
CA TRP A 162 -5.69 5.42 8.35
C TRP A 162 -5.07 4.07 8.63
N THR A 163 -5.90 3.09 8.99
CA THR A 163 -5.52 1.68 9.11
C THR A 163 -6.47 0.80 8.31
N GLU A 164 -6.00 -0.38 7.95
CA GLU A 164 -6.84 -1.44 7.40
C GLU A 164 -7.13 -2.43 8.53
N SER A 165 -8.40 -2.75 8.76
CA SER A 165 -8.81 -3.76 9.74
C SER A 165 -8.32 -5.17 9.34
N ARG A 166 -8.65 -6.17 10.17
CA ARG A 166 -8.69 -7.56 9.70
C ARG A 166 -9.55 -7.71 8.44
N ASP A 167 -9.32 -8.79 7.71
CA ASP A 167 -10.17 -9.21 6.59
C ASP A 167 -11.61 -9.42 7.08
N VAL A 168 -12.58 -8.81 6.39
CA VAL A 168 -14.03 -8.92 6.66
C VAL A 168 -14.76 -9.71 5.57
N GLY A 169 -14.01 -10.46 4.76
CA GLY A 169 -14.47 -11.37 3.71
C GLY A 169 -13.83 -11.07 2.36
N ALA A 170 -13.35 -12.12 1.69
CA ALA A 170 -12.84 -12.09 0.31
C ALA A 170 -11.72 -11.06 0.05
N GLY A 171 -10.87 -10.79 1.04
CA GLY A 171 -9.77 -9.83 0.91
C GLY A 171 -10.16 -8.38 1.16
N PHE A 172 -11.43 -8.10 1.47
CA PHE A 172 -11.87 -6.75 1.80
C PHE A 172 -11.62 -6.42 3.27
N ARG A 173 -11.36 -5.15 3.56
CA ARG A 173 -11.07 -4.62 4.91
C ARG A 173 -11.82 -3.30 5.12
N CYS A 174 -12.04 -2.91 6.36
CA CYS A 174 -12.46 -1.54 6.66
C CYS A 174 -11.22 -0.63 6.60
N ILE A 175 -11.36 0.58 6.04
CA ILE A 175 -10.34 1.63 6.16
C ILE A 175 -10.79 2.57 7.28
N ARG A 176 -10.07 2.59 8.40
CA ARG A 176 -10.49 3.23 9.66
C ARG A 176 -9.59 4.38 10.04
N MET A 177 -10.11 5.32 10.82
CA MET A 177 -9.26 6.35 11.42
C MET A 177 -8.25 5.70 12.37
N VAL A 178 -6.98 6.10 12.31
CA VAL A 178 -5.94 5.51 13.17
C VAL A 178 -6.20 5.75 14.66
N ASN A 179 -6.81 6.89 15.01
CA ASN A 179 -7.06 7.35 16.37
C ASN A 179 -8.49 7.07 16.86
N ASN A 180 -9.36 6.54 16.00
CA ASN A 180 -10.74 6.18 16.35
C ASN A 180 -11.25 5.09 15.41
N ILE A 181 -11.02 3.82 15.78
CA ILE A 181 -11.37 2.68 14.94
C ILE A 181 -12.88 2.45 14.77
N TYR A 182 -13.73 3.18 15.51
CA TYR A 182 -15.18 3.10 15.37
C TYR A 182 -15.71 3.84 14.15
N LEU A 183 -14.91 4.72 13.55
CA LEU A 183 -15.26 5.42 12.31
C LEU A 183 -14.38 4.94 11.15
N ASN A 184 -15.05 4.58 10.05
CA ASN A 184 -14.43 4.02 8.87
C ASN A 184 -14.98 4.65 7.58
N PHE A 185 -14.28 4.45 6.48
CA PHE A 185 -14.73 4.84 5.15
C PHE A 185 -16.06 4.19 4.81
N ASP A 186 -17.00 5.03 4.37
CA ASP A 186 -18.30 4.62 3.89
C ASP A 186 -18.58 5.32 2.55
N ALA A 187 -18.96 4.56 1.54
CA ALA A 187 -19.54 5.12 0.32
C ALA A 187 -20.99 5.49 0.62
N LEU A 188 -21.26 6.79 0.81
CA LEU A 188 -22.53 7.30 1.32
C LEU A 188 -23.69 6.86 0.42
N HIS A 189 -24.66 6.15 1.00
CA HIS A 189 -25.81 5.58 0.29
C HIS A 189 -25.40 4.66 -0.88
N GLY A 190 -24.20 4.09 -0.80
CA GLY A 190 -23.66 3.15 -1.79
C GLY A 190 -24.18 1.72 -1.61
N ASP A 191 -24.96 1.45 -0.58
CA ASP A 191 -25.65 0.19 -0.38
C ASP A 191 -26.87 0.04 -1.30
N LYS A 192 -27.35 -1.19 -1.45
CA LYS A 192 -28.44 -1.51 -2.38
C LYS A 192 -29.78 -0.88 -1.99
N GLU A 193 -30.01 -0.62 -0.71
CA GLU A 193 -31.28 -0.05 -0.24
C GLU A 193 -31.42 1.42 -0.67
N HIS A 194 -30.30 2.11 -0.88
CA HIS A 194 -30.25 3.51 -1.32
C HIS A 194 -29.87 3.69 -2.80
N GLY A 195 -29.88 2.62 -3.59
CA GLY A 195 -29.65 2.66 -5.04
C GLY A 195 -28.23 2.32 -5.49
N GLY A 196 -27.35 1.96 -4.56
CA GLY A 196 -25.99 1.52 -4.85
C GLY A 196 -25.01 2.66 -5.13
N VAL A 197 -23.77 2.27 -5.39
CA VAL A 197 -22.72 3.19 -5.82
C VAL A 197 -23.07 3.79 -7.18
N ARG A 198 -22.80 5.09 -7.33
CA ARG A 198 -22.98 5.84 -8.58
C ARG A 198 -21.90 6.89 -8.73
N ASP A 199 -21.82 7.48 -9.92
CA ASP A 199 -20.85 8.52 -10.18
C ASP A 199 -21.08 9.72 -9.25
N GLY A 200 -20.05 10.11 -8.51
CA GLY A 200 -20.12 11.16 -7.50
C GLY A 200 -20.57 10.69 -6.11
N THR A 201 -20.72 9.39 -5.84
CA THR A 201 -20.99 8.90 -4.49
C THR A 201 -19.88 9.36 -3.53
N SER A 202 -20.23 10.17 -2.54
CA SER A 202 -19.28 10.74 -1.59
C SER A 202 -18.67 9.71 -0.66
N LEU A 203 -17.38 9.86 -0.36
CA LEU A 203 -16.72 9.13 0.71
C LEU A 203 -16.91 9.88 2.05
N VAL A 204 -17.52 9.22 3.02
CA VAL A 204 -17.81 9.78 4.36
C VAL A 204 -17.20 8.91 5.46
N LEU A 205 -17.25 9.43 6.69
CA LEU A 205 -17.04 8.61 7.88
C LEU A 205 -18.36 8.02 8.36
N TRP A 206 -18.37 6.74 8.71
CA TRP A 206 -19.51 6.11 9.35
C TRP A 206 -19.08 5.05 10.37
N LYS A 207 -19.98 4.72 11.30
CA LYS A 207 -19.81 3.56 12.17
C LYS A 207 -19.88 2.26 11.37
N TRP A 208 -19.26 1.20 11.84
CA TRP A 208 -19.37 -0.09 11.17
C TRP A 208 -20.80 -0.63 11.25
N CYS A 209 -21.40 -0.89 10.09
CA CYS A 209 -22.76 -1.42 9.90
C CYS A 209 -22.76 -2.69 9.05
N GLU A 210 -21.59 -3.29 8.80
CA GLU A 210 -21.42 -4.52 8.02
C GLU A 210 -21.81 -4.42 6.53
N GLY A 211 -22.09 -3.21 6.04
CA GLY A 211 -22.48 -2.95 4.66
C GLY A 211 -21.34 -3.15 3.65
N ASP A 212 -21.68 -3.56 2.42
CA ASP A 212 -20.70 -3.70 1.33
C ASP A 212 -20.07 -2.36 0.92
N ASN A 213 -20.76 -1.24 1.19
CA ASN A 213 -20.29 0.13 0.98
C ASN A 213 -19.20 0.56 1.99
N GLN A 214 -18.90 -0.27 2.99
CA GLN A 214 -17.87 -0.04 4.03
C GLN A 214 -16.67 -0.99 3.91
N ARG A 215 -16.68 -1.85 2.89
CA ARG A 215 -15.68 -2.90 2.67
C ARG A 215 -14.82 -2.49 1.49
N TRP A 216 -13.52 -2.34 1.72
CA TRP A 216 -12.61 -1.71 0.76
C TRP A 216 -11.46 -2.62 0.39
N LYS A 217 -10.93 -2.39 -0.81
CA LYS A 217 -9.65 -2.92 -1.25
C LYS A 217 -8.76 -1.78 -1.71
N ILE A 218 -7.49 -1.88 -1.34
CA ILE A 218 -6.41 -1.03 -1.83
C ILE A 218 -5.44 -1.94 -2.57
N LEU A 219 -5.44 -1.88 -3.90
CA LEU A 219 -4.61 -2.75 -4.75
C LEU A 219 -3.69 -1.90 -5.63
N PRO A 220 -2.53 -2.42 -6.06
CA PRO A 220 -1.73 -1.76 -7.09
C PRO A 220 -2.57 -1.44 -8.33
N TRP A 221 -2.32 -0.27 -8.93
CA TRP A 221 -2.79 0.07 -10.27
C TRP A 221 -2.06 -0.73 -11.35
#